data_AF-A0A0Q7B2Z4-F1
#
_entry.id   AF-A0A0Q7B2Z4-F1
#
_cell.length_a   1.000
_cell.length_b   1.000
_cell.length_c   1.000
_cell.angle_alpha   90.00
_cell.angle_beta   90.00
_cell.angle_gamma   90.00
#
_symmetry.space_group_name_H-M   'P 1'
#
loop_
_entity.id
_entity.type
_entity.pdbx_description
1 polymer ?
#
loop_
_entity_poly.entity_id
_entity_poly.type
_entity_poly.pdbx_seq_one_letter_code
_entity_poly.pdbx_strand_id
1 'polypeptide(L)'
;MNDVKVQVIVKSPPSEIWKIWSNFAEAPLWDTDVRQCQLDGPFQAGTRGKCVLKNGLNMPLKLEAVSLHESYRNSARLLWIDLEFDHQMRRLSPDETHVIHSAKISGPLSFLYRALLRKALTAAMTTALDNLCRLAEQRAIGAPGHEKTATPLHLV
;
A
#
# COMPACT_ATOMS: atom_id res chain seq x y z
N MET A 1 4.17 -3.59 -19.98
CA MET A 1 4.40 -2.19 -19.60
C MET A 1 3.30 -1.77 -18.65
N ASN A 2 3.63 -1.19 -17.50
CA ASN A 2 2.62 -0.68 -16.56
C ASN A 2 2.01 0.61 -17.13
N ASP A 3 0.72 0.83 -16.88
CA ASP A 3 0.00 2.02 -17.35
C ASP A 3 0.28 3.25 -16.50
N VAL A 4 0.47 3.02 -15.20
CA VAL A 4 0.72 4.04 -14.19
C VAL A 4 1.87 3.57 -13.30
N LYS A 5 2.75 4.50 -12.93
CA LYS A 5 3.77 4.29 -11.91
C LYS A 5 3.96 5.61 -11.15
N VAL A 6 3.88 5.54 -9.83
CA VAL A 6 4.15 6.64 -8.91
C VAL A 6 5.10 6.15 -7.82
N GLN A 7 5.87 7.05 -7.23
CA GLN A 7 6.90 6.69 -6.25
C GLN A 7 7.20 7.84 -5.30
N VAL A 8 7.68 7.51 -4.10
CA VAL A 8 8.04 8.47 -3.05
C VAL A 8 9.17 7.89 -2.18
N ILE A 9 10.01 8.75 -1.61
CA ILE A 9 10.95 8.36 -0.54
C ILE A 9 10.27 8.68 0.79
N VAL A 10 10.22 7.69 1.67
CA VAL A 10 9.57 7.77 2.98
C VAL A 10 10.63 7.66 4.06
N LYS A 11 10.62 8.57 5.04
CA LYS A 11 11.50 8.49 6.23
C LYS A 11 10.94 7.52 7.27
N SER A 12 10.89 6.25 6.89
CA SER A 12 10.42 5.16 7.72
C SER A 12 11.09 3.85 7.29
N PRO A 13 11.39 2.91 8.22
CA PRO A 13 11.90 1.61 7.85
C PRO A 13 10.82 0.78 7.10
N PRO A 14 11.22 -0.18 6.25
CA PRO A 14 10.29 -1.05 5.51
C PRO A 14 9.29 -1.79 6.41
N SER A 15 9.65 -2.11 7.64
CA SER A 15 8.77 -2.79 8.60
C SER A 15 7.54 -1.97 8.99
N GLU A 16 7.66 -0.65 9.13
CA GLU A 16 6.53 0.22 9.47
C GLU A 16 5.59 0.39 8.28
N ILE A 17 6.17 0.56 7.08
CA ILE A 17 5.40 0.61 5.83
C ILE A 17 4.65 -0.71 5.61
N TRP A 18 5.29 -1.85 5.90
CA TRP A 18 4.64 -3.15 5.82
C TRP A 18 3.45 -3.32 6.77
N LYS A 19 3.54 -2.79 8.00
CA LYS A 19 2.40 -2.79 8.94
C LYS A 19 1.21 -2.01 8.38
N ILE A 20 1.46 -0.90 7.67
CA ILE A 20 0.42 -0.12 7.00
C ILE A 20 -0.20 -0.92 5.84
N TRP A 21 0.63 -1.52 4.98
CA TRP A 21 0.17 -2.29 3.83
C TRP A 21 -0.60 -3.57 4.21
N SER A 22 -0.09 -4.31 5.19
CA SER A 22 -0.68 -5.60 5.60
C SER A 22 -1.96 -5.44 6.43
N ASN A 23 -2.21 -4.25 6.99
CA ASN A 23 -3.46 -3.93 7.67
C ASN A 23 -4.53 -3.41 6.68
N PHE A 24 -5.13 -4.33 5.93
CA PHE A 24 -6.13 -3.99 4.92
C PHE A 24 -7.38 -3.27 5.46
N ALA A 25 -7.76 -3.50 6.71
CA ALA A 25 -8.89 -2.81 7.34
C ALA A 25 -8.62 -1.30 7.53
N GLU A 26 -7.35 -0.94 7.72
CA GLU A 26 -6.87 0.44 7.84
C GLU A 26 -6.49 1.08 6.50
N ALA A 27 -6.70 0.40 5.36
CA ALA A 27 -6.44 0.99 4.04
C ALA A 27 -7.04 2.40 3.84
N PRO A 28 -8.27 2.71 4.32
CA PRO A 28 -8.83 4.06 4.22
C PRO A 28 -8.01 5.18 4.88
N LEU A 29 -7.06 4.86 5.76
CA LEU A 29 -6.16 5.85 6.38
C LEU A 29 -5.16 6.43 5.39
N TRP A 30 -4.80 5.67 4.34
CA TRP A 30 -3.83 6.10 3.34
C TRP A 30 -4.42 6.14 1.93
N ASP A 31 -5.20 5.14 1.53
CA ASP A 31 -5.96 5.16 0.27
C ASP A 31 -7.34 5.78 0.51
N THR A 32 -7.43 7.09 0.30
CA THR A 32 -8.64 7.85 0.60
C THR A 32 -9.76 7.66 -0.42
N ASP A 33 -9.57 6.92 -1.51
CA ASP A 33 -10.67 6.56 -2.42
C ASP A 33 -11.46 5.36 -1.91
N VAL A 34 -10.87 4.61 -0.97
CA VAL A 34 -11.49 3.48 -0.29
C VAL A 34 -12.28 3.96 0.93
N ARG A 35 -13.50 3.44 1.09
CA ARG A 35 -14.30 3.57 2.31
C ARG A 35 -14.03 2.43 3.29
N GLN A 36 -13.88 1.21 2.78
CA GLN A 36 -13.61 0.01 3.57
C GLN A 36 -12.85 -1.00 2.71
N CYS A 37 -11.86 -1.70 3.26
CA CYS A 37 -11.26 -2.88 2.64
C CYS A 37 -11.21 -4.02 3.65
N GLN A 38 -11.31 -5.25 3.16
CA GLN A 38 -11.16 -6.45 3.98
C GLN A 38 -10.61 -7.61 3.14
N LEU A 39 -9.87 -8.49 3.80
CA LEU A 39 -9.43 -9.78 3.27
C LEU A 39 -10.21 -10.90 3.95
N ASP A 40 -10.54 -11.93 3.19
CA ASP A 40 -11.19 -13.15 3.65
C ASP A 40 -10.11 -14.17 4.07
N GLY A 41 -9.16 -13.73 4.92
CA GLY A 41 -8.01 -14.52 5.35
C GLY A 41 -6.76 -13.69 5.63
N PRO A 42 -5.60 -14.35 5.84
CA PRO A 42 -4.34 -13.69 6.13
C PRO A 42 -3.79 -12.93 4.90
N PHE A 43 -2.90 -11.96 5.15
CA PHE A 43 -2.19 -11.22 4.10
C PHE A 43 -1.13 -12.10 3.43
N GLN A 44 -1.56 -12.99 2.53
CA GLN A 44 -0.71 -13.93 1.79
C GLN A 44 -1.21 -14.11 0.35
N ALA A 45 -0.34 -14.59 -0.53
CA ALA A 45 -0.72 -14.92 -1.89
C ALA A 45 -1.89 -15.92 -1.93
N GLY A 46 -2.85 -15.69 -2.82
CA GLY A 46 -4.08 -16.47 -2.95
C GLY A 46 -5.26 -15.92 -2.17
N THR A 47 -5.03 -15.12 -1.11
CA THR A 47 -6.13 -14.56 -0.30
C THR A 47 -6.99 -13.61 -1.12
N ARG A 48 -8.30 -13.77 -0.99
CA ARG A 48 -9.30 -12.92 -1.63
C ARG A 48 -9.80 -11.87 -0.68
N GLY A 49 -10.40 -10.82 -1.22
CA GLY A 49 -11.05 -9.79 -0.43
C GLY A 49 -11.84 -8.83 -1.29
N LYS A 50 -12.20 -7.70 -0.70
CA LYS A 50 -12.91 -6.64 -1.39
C LYS A 50 -12.59 -5.29 -0.77
N CYS A 51 -12.64 -4.27 -1.61
CA CYS A 51 -12.70 -2.87 -1.19
C CYS A 51 -14.02 -2.26 -1.64
N VAL A 52 -14.61 -1.44 -0.79
CA VAL A 52 -15.76 -0.60 -1.12
C VAL A 52 -15.25 0.82 -1.28
N LEU A 53 -15.41 1.38 -2.47
CA LEU A 53 -15.00 2.74 -2.78
C LEU A 53 -15.94 3.76 -2.13
N LYS A 54 -15.49 5.01 -1.98
CA LYS A 54 -16.32 6.10 -1.43
C LYS A 54 -17.62 6.35 -2.20
N ASN A 55 -17.63 6.08 -3.51
CA ASN A 55 -18.82 6.18 -4.35
C ASN A 55 -19.77 4.96 -4.23
N GLY A 56 -19.47 3.99 -3.35
CA GLY A 56 -20.28 2.81 -3.09
C GLY A 56 -20.00 1.61 -3.99
N LEU A 57 -19.12 1.74 -4.99
CA LEU A 57 -18.76 0.62 -5.85
C LEU A 57 -17.93 -0.43 -5.10
N ASN A 58 -18.26 -1.70 -5.31
CA ASN A 58 -17.50 -2.83 -4.81
C ASN A 58 -16.41 -3.21 -5.81
N MET A 59 -15.19 -3.34 -5.30
CA MET A 59 -14.00 -3.75 -6.03
C MET A 59 -13.45 -5.04 -5.39
N PRO A 60 -13.89 -6.23 -5.84
CA PRO A 60 -13.28 -7.48 -5.42
C PRO A 60 -11.81 -7.52 -5.83
N LEU A 61 -10.99 -8.15 -5.00
CA LEU A 61 -9.56 -8.27 -5.20
C LEU A 61 -9.02 -9.62 -4.75
N LYS A 62 -7.80 -9.93 -5.20
CA LYS A 62 -7.03 -11.09 -4.77
C LYS A 62 -5.57 -10.71 -4.66
N LEU A 63 -4.92 -11.11 -3.57
CA LEU A 63 -3.47 -11.02 -3.44
C LEU A 63 -2.83 -12.08 -4.35
N GLU A 64 -2.05 -11.65 -5.33
CA GLU A 64 -1.41 -12.53 -6.31
C GLU A 64 0.00 -12.93 -5.88
N ALA A 65 0.71 -12.04 -5.18
CA ALA A 65 2.03 -12.30 -4.63
C ALA A 65 2.25 -11.43 -3.39
N VAL A 66 3.00 -11.94 -2.42
CA VAL A 66 3.37 -11.24 -1.19
C VAL A 66 4.81 -11.64 -0.85
N SER A 67 5.72 -10.67 -0.73
CA SER A 67 7.08 -10.84 -0.22
C SER A 67 7.27 -9.91 0.97
N LEU A 68 7.47 -10.50 2.15
CA LEU A 68 7.53 -9.79 3.43
C LEU A 68 8.57 -8.67 3.39
N HIS A 69 8.15 -7.46 3.76
CA HIS A 69 8.99 -6.25 3.79
C HIS A 69 9.55 -5.81 2.42
N GLU A 70 9.03 -6.34 1.32
CA GLU A 70 9.51 -6.02 -0.03
C GLU A 70 8.38 -5.61 -0.97
N SER A 71 7.34 -6.43 -1.09
CA SER A 71 6.30 -6.19 -2.08
C SER A 71 5.01 -6.95 -1.84
N TYR A 72 3.93 -6.46 -2.43
CA TYR A 72 2.77 -7.28 -2.71
C TYR A 72 2.11 -6.85 -4.01
N ARG A 73 1.47 -7.81 -4.69
CA ARG A 73 0.70 -7.57 -5.90
C ARG A 73 -0.71 -8.04 -5.68
N ASN A 74 -1.69 -7.28 -6.14
CA ASN A 74 -3.08 -7.69 -6.14
C ASN A 74 -3.74 -7.45 -7.49
N SER A 75 -4.64 -8.35 -7.87
CA SER A 75 -5.60 -8.11 -8.94
C SER A 75 -6.88 -7.55 -8.33
N ALA A 76 -7.58 -6.72 -9.10
CA ALA A 76 -8.87 -6.15 -8.71
C ALA A 76 -9.73 -5.94 -9.95
N ARG A 77 -11.05 -5.88 -9.75
CA ARG A 77 -12.00 -5.63 -10.84
C ARG A 77 -12.97 -4.53 -10.50
N LEU A 78 -13.10 -3.54 -11.37
CA LEU A 78 -14.06 -2.45 -11.23
C LEU A 78 -14.89 -2.33 -12.51
N LEU A 79 -16.19 -2.62 -12.45
CA LEU A 79 -17.11 -2.47 -13.59
C LEU A 79 -16.55 -3.07 -14.91
N TRP A 80 -16.11 -4.33 -14.87
CA TRP A 80 -15.53 -5.06 -16.01
C TRP A 80 -14.12 -4.62 -16.46
N ILE A 81 -13.52 -3.65 -15.77
CA ILE A 81 -12.12 -3.28 -15.95
C ILE A 81 -11.27 -4.11 -15.01
N ASP A 82 -10.27 -4.79 -15.56
CA ASP A 82 -9.31 -5.58 -14.80
C ASP A 82 -8.09 -4.73 -14.48
N LEU A 83 -7.78 -4.63 -13.20
CA LEU A 83 -6.69 -3.85 -12.65
C LEU A 83 -5.69 -4.79 -11.98
N GLU A 84 -4.41 -4.62 -12.28
CA GLU A 84 -3.33 -5.22 -11.50
C GLU A 84 -2.55 -4.09 -10.83
N PHE A 85 -2.40 -4.17 -9.51
CA PHE A 85 -1.63 -3.24 -8.73
C PHE A 85 -0.40 -3.93 -8.15
N ASP A 86 0.76 -3.33 -8.33
CA ASP A 86 2.04 -3.80 -7.80
C ASP A 86 2.62 -2.75 -6.87
N HIS A 87 2.84 -3.15 -5.62
CA HIS A 87 3.35 -2.34 -4.53
C HIS A 87 4.72 -2.88 -4.16
N GLN A 88 5.75 -2.07 -4.33
CA GLN A 88 7.13 -2.45 -4.07
C GLN A 88 7.79 -1.41 -3.18
N MET A 89 8.70 -1.86 -2.32
CA MET A 89 9.56 -0.98 -1.59
C MET A 89 10.99 -1.49 -1.56
N ARG A 90 11.94 -0.55 -1.47
CA ARG A 90 13.37 -0.83 -1.41
C ARG A 90 13.96 0.01 -0.29
N ARG A 91 14.67 -0.65 0.62
CA ARG A 91 15.42 0.04 1.67
C ARG A 91 16.53 0.88 1.02
N LEU A 92 16.61 2.16 1.39
CA LEU A 92 17.72 3.05 1.02
C LEU A 92 18.70 3.20 2.19
N SER A 93 18.20 3.25 3.42
CA SER A 93 18.99 3.34 4.66
C SER A 93 18.24 2.66 5.83
N PRO A 94 18.74 2.69 7.08
CA PRO A 94 17.98 2.20 8.23
C PRO A 94 16.59 2.85 8.36
N ASP A 95 16.49 4.14 8.06
CA ASP A 95 15.31 4.98 8.30
C ASP A 95 14.68 5.56 7.03
N GLU A 96 15.18 5.19 5.84
CA GLU A 96 14.62 5.65 4.56
C GLU A 96 14.29 4.47 3.63
N THR A 97 13.11 4.55 3.03
CA THR A 97 12.57 3.54 2.12
C THR A 97 12.03 4.19 0.86
N HIS A 98 12.44 3.68 -0.31
CA HIS A 98 11.85 4.03 -1.59
C HIS A 98 10.61 3.17 -1.83
N VAL A 99 9.44 3.80 -1.96
CA VAL A 99 8.15 3.12 -2.20
C VAL A 99 7.67 3.40 -3.62
N ILE A 100 7.20 2.38 -4.30
CA ILE A 100 6.74 2.42 -5.69
C ILE A 100 5.39 1.72 -5.77
N HIS A 101 4.37 2.42 -6.27
CA HIS A 101 3.10 1.80 -6.67
C HIS A 101 2.98 1.88 -8.19
N SER A 102 2.56 0.78 -8.81
CA SER A 102 2.26 0.75 -10.23
C SER A 102 0.97 0.01 -10.52
N ALA A 103 0.31 0.40 -11.61
CA ALA A 103 -0.94 -0.21 -12.01
C ALA A 103 -0.92 -0.54 -13.51
N LYS A 104 -1.60 -1.62 -13.86
CA LYS A 104 -1.84 -2.05 -15.23
C LYS A 104 -3.34 -2.18 -15.44
N ILE A 105 -3.81 -1.63 -16.56
CA ILE A 105 -5.21 -1.63 -16.94
C ILE A 105 -5.39 -2.62 -18.08
N SER A 106 -6.37 -3.51 -17.95
CA SER A 106 -6.71 -4.50 -18.97
C SER A 106 -8.22 -4.76 -19.02
N GLY A 107 -8.64 -5.59 -19.98
CA GLY A 107 -10.04 -5.92 -20.22
C GLY A 107 -10.63 -5.21 -21.46
N PRO A 108 -11.78 -5.68 -21.95
CA PRO A 108 -12.34 -5.26 -23.26
C PRO A 108 -12.78 -3.80 -23.30
N LEU A 109 -13.30 -3.27 -22.19
CA LEU A 109 -13.74 -1.87 -22.09
C LEU A 109 -12.58 -0.90 -21.77
N SER A 110 -11.40 -1.41 -21.42
CA SER A 110 -10.28 -0.56 -21.03
C SER A 110 -9.80 0.34 -22.16
N PHE A 111 -9.90 -0.11 -23.42
CA PHE A 111 -9.42 0.63 -24.58
C PHE A 111 -10.10 2.01 -24.72
N LEU A 112 -11.42 2.08 -24.52
CA LEU A 112 -12.19 3.30 -24.68
C LEU A 112 -11.85 4.36 -23.63
N TYR A 113 -11.58 3.93 -22.40
CA TYR A 113 -11.38 4.82 -21.25
C TYR A 113 -9.94 4.88 -20.75
N ARG A 114 -8.98 4.26 -21.46
CA ARG A 114 -7.62 4.06 -20.95
C ARG A 114 -6.93 5.35 -20.51
N ALA A 115 -7.05 6.42 -21.32
CA ALA A 115 -6.42 7.70 -21.01
C ALA A 115 -7.03 8.36 -19.76
N LEU A 116 -8.36 8.31 -19.64
CA LEU A 116 -9.08 8.83 -18.48
C LEU A 116 -8.74 8.03 -17.22
N LEU A 117 -8.79 6.69 -17.30
CA LEU A 117 -8.44 5.78 -16.21
C LEU A 117 -6.99 5.98 -15.76
N ARG A 118 -6.05 6.14 -16.70
CA ARG A 118 -4.65 6.44 -16.39
C ARG A 118 -4.54 7.73 -15.58
N LYS A 119 -5.17 8.81 -16.02
CA LYS A 119 -5.14 10.10 -15.30
C LYS A 119 -5.74 9.97 -13.89
N ALA A 120 -6.89 9.31 -13.77
CA ALA A 120 -7.56 9.09 -12.49
C ALA A 120 -6.70 8.24 -11.54
N LEU A 121 -6.17 7.11 -12.02
CA LEU A 121 -5.31 6.23 -11.23
C LEU A 121 -4.01 6.92 -10.82
N THR A 122 -3.36 7.69 -11.70
CA THR A 122 -2.17 8.46 -11.32
C THR A 122 -2.48 9.41 -10.17
N ALA A 123 -3.58 10.18 -10.25
CA ALA A 123 -3.94 11.12 -9.18
C ALA A 123 -4.28 10.41 -7.85
N ALA A 124 -5.06 9.34 -7.92
CA ALA A 124 -5.44 8.53 -6.77
C ALA A 124 -4.22 7.90 -6.09
N MET A 125 -3.35 7.25 -6.86
CA MET A 125 -2.17 6.57 -6.34
C MET A 125 -1.11 7.54 -5.81
N THR A 126 -0.94 8.71 -6.41
CA THR A 126 -0.07 9.77 -5.85
C THR A 126 -0.59 10.21 -4.49
N THR A 127 -1.89 10.52 -4.39
CA THR A 127 -2.52 10.91 -3.12
C THR A 127 -2.37 9.82 -2.06
N ALA A 128 -2.56 8.56 -2.45
CA ALA A 128 -2.40 7.41 -1.57
C ALA A 128 -0.96 7.27 -1.04
N LEU A 129 0.05 7.47 -1.91
CA LEU A 129 1.46 7.46 -1.51
C LEU A 129 1.81 8.63 -0.58
N ASP A 130 1.29 9.83 -0.83
CA ASP A 130 1.54 10.99 0.03
C ASP A 130 0.96 10.78 1.43
N ASN A 131 -0.23 10.19 1.52
CA ASN A 131 -0.85 9.85 2.80
C ASN A 131 -0.12 8.72 3.52
N LEU A 132 0.28 7.67 2.79
CA LEU A 132 1.09 6.59 3.33
C LEU A 132 2.42 7.12 3.87
N CYS A 133 3.08 8.01 3.12
CA CYS A 133 4.33 8.64 3.54
C CYS A 133 4.14 9.35 4.89
N ARG A 134 3.15 10.25 4.97
CA ARG A 134 2.84 10.97 6.22
C ARG A 134 2.55 10.02 7.38
N LEU A 135 1.72 8.99 7.16
CA LEU A 135 1.35 8.03 8.19
C LEU A 135 2.56 7.21 8.68
N ALA A 136 3.42 6.76 7.76
CA ALA A 136 4.60 5.98 8.07
C ALA A 136 5.67 6.78 8.82
N GLU A 137 5.89 8.04 8.44
CA GLU A 137 6.82 8.95 9.12
C GLU A 137 6.31 9.29 10.53
N GLN A 138 5.02 9.53 10.70
CA GLN A 138 4.42 9.74 12.02
C GLN A 138 4.57 8.52 12.94
N ARG A 139 4.36 7.31 12.43
CA ARG A 139 4.54 6.07 13.20
C ARG A 139 6.01 5.81 13.55
N ALA A 140 6.94 6.15 12.66
CA ALA A 140 8.37 6.03 12.91
C ALA A 140 8.86 6.99 14.02
N ILE A 141 8.37 8.23 14.03
CA ILE A 141 8.69 9.21 15.09
C ILE A 141 8.08 8.78 16.45
N GLY A 142 6.89 8.18 16.43
CA GLY A 142 6.18 7.73 17.63
C GLY A 142 6.66 6.40 18.22
N ALA A 143 7.54 5.66 17.54
CA ALA A 143 8.14 4.44 18.07
C ALA A 143 9.28 4.82 19.03
N PRO A 144 9.18 4.54 20.35
CA PRO A 144 10.28 4.82 21.26
C PRO A 144 11.49 3.99 20.84
N GLY A 145 12.57 4.69 20.50
CA GLY A 145 13.86 4.10 20.18
C GLY A 145 14.35 3.21 21.33
N HIS A 146 14.76 2.01 20.94
CA HIS A 146 15.47 1.08 21.80
C HIS A 146 16.90 1.60 22.02
N GLU A 147 17.12 2.45 23.03
CA GLU A 147 18.42 2.75 23.64
C GLU A 147 18.14 3.43 25.00
N LYS A 148 18.56 2.89 26.16
CA LYS A 148 19.95 2.67 26.56
C LYS A 148 20.11 1.46 27.47
N THR A 149 21.11 0.65 27.16
CA THR A 149 21.87 -0.16 28.11
C THR A 149 22.42 0.71 29.23
N ALA A 150 22.05 0.45 30.48
CA ALA A 150 22.86 0.71 31.66
C ALA A 150 22.30 -0.06 32.87
N THR A 151 22.91 -1.21 33.17
CA THR A 151 23.06 -1.68 34.55
C THR A 151 24.54 -1.46 34.88
N PRO A 152 24.88 -0.75 35.97
CA PRO A 152 25.28 -1.48 37.17
C PRO A 152 24.88 -0.86 38.53
N LEU A 153 24.61 -1.78 39.46
CA LEU A 153 25.02 -1.84 40.88
C LEU A 153 24.56 -0.77 41.93
N HIS A 154 23.92 -1.33 42.98
CA HIS A 154 24.11 -1.16 44.43
C HIS A 154 23.33 -0.13 45.30
N LEU A 155 23.02 -0.64 46.50
CA LEU A 155 22.53 -0.07 47.78
C LEU A 155 20.99 0.10 47.86
N VAL A 156 20.27 -0.56 48.78
CA VAL A 156 20.44 -0.68 50.25
C VAL A 156 20.12 -2.08 50.75
#